data_AF-A0A833SMT4-F1
#
_entry.id   AF-A0A833SMT4-F1
#
_cell.length_a   1.000
_cell.length_b   1.000
_cell.length_c   1.000
_cell.angle_alpha   90.00
_cell.angle_beta   90.00
_cell.angle_gamma   90.00
#
_symmetry.space_group_name_H-M   'P 1'
#
loop_
_entity.id
_entity.type
_entity.pdbx_description
1 polymer ?
#
loop_
_entity_poly.entity_id
_entity_poly.type
_entity_poly.pdbx_seq_one_letter_code
_entity_poly.pdbx_strand_id
1 'polypeptide(L)'
;MYHTGIRHVMLVDVDDIFVKDPAVLRDLKGYRTTGTTFFYDRVVRNCRKFMSGMDGNLQYMDKLISTFDYKRFNITGEAKPSENALKSFAYNNNSCHEMDSSLVLIDKVRVGEAAMDVMLWFVTEERFRYKYSFGDKETFWLSMEIVRVPYFFSPWGVSVVSSSPNKDMKEHPDTLCGSILQYLPVDDNNPEMLYVNGKALVDPYPSGVDGIATSRRQNLYNTFPTHMVPRQKRTPTKPSRQHFTIECMVGLGSTPLPKTFAGSLMRRRLHFLGVSTGVLGSLQHCETYKLNF
;
A
#
# COMPACT_ATOMS: atom_id res chain seq x y z
N MET A 1 -16.26 -1.44 -6.43
CA MET A 1 -16.16 0.04 -6.33
C MET A 1 -17.18 0.75 -7.24
N TYR A 2 -17.13 0.56 -8.56
CA TYR A 2 -18.01 1.27 -9.52
C TYR A 2 -19.51 0.93 -9.39
N HIS A 3 -19.89 -0.32 -9.68
CA HIS A 3 -21.31 -0.74 -9.77
C HIS A 3 -22.09 -0.79 -8.45
N THR A 4 -21.43 -0.73 -7.29
CA THR A 4 -22.12 -0.86 -6.01
C THR A 4 -22.82 0.46 -5.64
N GLY A 5 -23.97 0.44 -4.97
CA GLY A 5 -24.61 1.67 -4.45
C GLY A 5 -23.96 2.24 -3.17
N ILE A 6 -22.90 1.60 -2.67
CA ILE A 6 -22.29 1.92 -1.37
C ILE A 6 -21.55 3.27 -1.45
N ARG A 7 -21.94 4.25 -0.64
CA ARG A 7 -21.26 5.55 -0.60
C ARG A 7 -19.83 5.47 -0.04
N HIS A 8 -19.69 4.99 1.19
CA HIS A 8 -18.41 4.91 1.89
C HIS A 8 -17.81 3.51 1.70
N VAL A 9 -16.89 3.39 0.75
CA VAL A 9 -16.22 2.13 0.44
C VAL A 9 -14.89 2.06 1.16
N MET A 10 -14.62 0.92 1.78
CA MET A 10 -13.31 0.53 2.30
C MET A 10 -12.95 -0.80 1.64
N LEU A 11 -11.94 -0.81 0.78
CA LEU A 11 -11.35 -2.02 0.23
C LEU A 11 -10.17 -2.42 1.10
N VAL A 12 -10.07 -3.70 1.41
CA VAL A 12 -9.10 -4.27 2.33
C VAL A 12 -8.60 -5.57 1.71
N ASP A 13 -7.28 -5.74 1.65
CA ASP A 13 -6.69 -6.99 1.25
C ASP A 13 -7.02 -8.08 2.28
N VAL A 14 -7.35 -9.27 1.78
CA VAL A 14 -7.78 -10.36 2.66
C VAL A 14 -6.69 -10.73 3.66
N ASP A 15 -5.41 -10.56 3.34
CA ASP A 15 -4.29 -10.91 4.20
C ASP A 15 -3.81 -9.76 5.10
N ASP A 16 -4.50 -8.61 5.13
CA ASP A 16 -4.17 -7.52 6.05
C ASP A 16 -4.34 -7.94 7.53
N ILE A 17 -3.36 -7.54 8.35
CA ILE A 17 -3.33 -7.76 9.79
C ILE A 17 -3.43 -6.41 10.49
N PHE A 18 -4.63 -6.06 10.92
CA PHE A 18 -4.90 -4.82 11.67
C PHE A 18 -4.54 -4.96 13.14
N VAL A 19 -3.82 -3.95 13.66
CA VAL A 19 -3.59 -3.77 15.11
C VAL A 19 -4.50 -2.71 15.72
N LYS A 20 -5.10 -1.86 14.87
CA LYS A 20 -6.10 -0.86 15.21
C LYS A 20 -7.30 -1.02 14.29
N ASP A 21 -8.50 -0.82 14.82
CA ASP A 21 -9.73 -0.90 14.02
C ASP A 21 -9.65 0.09 12.84
N PRO A 22 -9.70 -0.37 11.58
CA PRO A 22 -9.60 0.53 10.43
C PRO A 22 -10.79 1.47 10.28
N ALA A 23 -11.93 1.23 10.96
CA ALA A 23 -13.08 2.12 10.92
C ALA A 23 -12.73 3.55 11.38
N VAL A 24 -11.75 3.71 12.29
CA VAL A 24 -11.30 5.01 12.79
C VAL A 24 -10.81 5.95 11.67
N LEU A 25 -10.36 5.41 10.54
CA LEU A 25 -9.88 6.21 9.41
C LEU A 25 -10.97 7.13 8.84
N ARG A 26 -12.25 6.74 8.95
CA ARG A 26 -13.38 7.57 8.51
C ARG A 26 -13.56 8.84 9.33
N ASP A 27 -13.07 8.83 10.58
CA ASP A 27 -13.16 9.97 11.48
C ASP A 27 -11.95 10.91 11.39
N LEU A 28 -10.88 10.47 10.73
CA LEU A 28 -9.68 11.27 10.56
C LEU A 28 -9.90 12.44 9.59
N LYS A 29 -9.15 13.51 9.85
CA LYS A 29 -9.23 14.76 9.08
C LYS A 29 -9.09 14.51 7.58
N GLY A 30 -8.09 13.73 7.15
CA GLY A 30 -7.85 13.41 5.74
C GLY A 30 -9.11 12.91 5.03
N TYR A 31 -9.71 11.83 5.54
CA TYR A 31 -10.95 11.28 4.99
C TYR A 31 -12.12 12.26 5.05
N ARG A 32 -12.33 12.95 6.18
CA ARG A 32 -13.44 13.91 6.30
C ARG A 32 -13.32 15.08 5.32
N THR A 33 -12.10 15.50 5.00
CA THR A 33 -11.85 16.61 4.08
C THR A 33 -11.99 16.21 2.62
N THR A 34 -11.36 15.11 2.20
CA THR A 34 -11.24 14.74 0.77
C THR A 34 -12.14 13.59 0.38
N GLY A 35 -12.60 12.79 1.35
CA GLY A 35 -13.35 11.56 1.12
C GLY A 35 -12.45 10.40 0.76
N THR A 36 -11.13 10.54 0.88
CA THR A 36 -10.18 9.51 0.50
C THR A 36 -9.14 9.29 1.58
N THR A 37 -8.59 8.09 1.64
CA THR A 37 -7.39 7.80 2.41
C THR A 37 -6.58 6.75 1.68
N PHE A 38 -5.40 7.16 1.23
CA PHE A 38 -4.45 6.33 0.49
C PHE A 38 -3.12 6.26 1.24
N PHE A 39 -2.36 5.20 1.00
CA PHE A 39 -1.05 4.99 1.60
C PHE A 39 0.01 4.88 0.52
N TYR A 40 1.24 5.27 0.85
CA TYR A 40 2.34 5.18 -0.10
C TYR A 40 2.88 3.76 -0.19
N ASP A 41 3.30 3.36 -1.39
CA ASP A 41 4.09 2.14 -1.62
C ASP A 41 5.60 2.44 -1.47
N ARG A 42 6.39 1.37 -1.53
CA ARG A 42 7.85 1.38 -1.54
C ARG A 42 8.37 2.26 -2.67
N VAL A 43 9.45 2.96 -2.37
CA VAL A 43 10.19 3.74 -3.36
C VAL A 43 11.14 2.81 -4.09
N VAL A 44 10.93 2.66 -5.41
CA VAL A 44 11.78 1.78 -6.24
C VAL A 44 12.68 2.63 -7.11
N ARG A 45 13.92 2.81 -6.65
CA ARG A 45 14.94 3.59 -7.37
C ARG A 45 15.23 2.98 -8.75
N ASN A 46 15.50 3.83 -9.74
CA ASN A 46 15.83 3.45 -11.11
C ASN A 46 14.75 2.60 -11.82
N CYS A 47 13.52 2.64 -11.36
CA CYS A 47 12.42 1.99 -12.03
C CYS A 47 11.86 2.91 -13.11
N ARG A 48 11.93 2.50 -14.39
CA ARG A 48 11.40 3.21 -15.57
C ARG A 48 10.27 2.41 -16.22
N LYS A 49 9.32 1.98 -15.40
CA LYS A 49 8.16 1.17 -15.78
C LYS A 49 6.92 1.82 -15.18
N PHE A 50 5.73 1.36 -15.58
CA PHE A 50 4.48 1.84 -14.97
C PHE A 50 4.40 3.36 -15.08
N MET A 51 4.14 4.08 -13.99
CA MET A 51 3.97 5.54 -14.01
C MET A 51 5.22 6.34 -14.38
N SER A 52 6.42 5.82 -14.12
CA SER A 52 7.70 6.45 -14.50
C SER A 52 8.24 5.91 -15.83
N GLY A 53 7.44 5.12 -16.54
CA GLY A 53 7.77 4.62 -17.86
C GLY A 53 7.53 5.65 -18.96
N MET A 54 8.08 5.37 -20.14
CA MET A 54 7.81 6.14 -21.36
C MET A 54 6.58 5.60 -22.07
N ASP A 55 5.79 6.47 -22.67
CA ASP A 55 4.65 6.18 -23.55
C ASP A 55 4.84 6.93 -24.89
N GLY A 56 5.61 6.31 -25.78
CA GLY A 56 6.17 7.00 -26.94
C GLY A 56 7.30 7.94 -26.51
N ASN A 57 7.20 9.22 -26.88
CA ASN A 57 8.24 10.22 -26.62
C ASN A 57 8.07 10.98 -25.29
N LEU A 58 7.01 10.72 -24.55
CA LEU A 58 6.69 11.38 -23.28
C LEU A 58 6.69 10.37 -22.13
N GLN A 59 6.95 10.84 -20.91
CA GLN A 59 6.67 10.06 -19.72
C GLN A 59 5.16 9.80 -19.63
N TYR A 60 4.79 8.61 -19.16
CA TYR A 60 3.41 8.18 -19.08
C TYR A 60 2.50 9.21 -18.39
N MET A 61 2.89 9.67 -17.20
CA MET A 61 2.07 10.62 -16.45
C MET A 61 1.91 11.98 -17.13
N ASP A 62 2.98 12.51 -17.74
CA ASP A 62 2.91 13.76 -18.49
C ASP A 62 1.98 13.64 -19.69
N LYS A 63 2.07 12.52 -20.43
CA LYS A 63 1.19 12.23 -21.56
C LYS A 63 -0.25 12.06 -21.10
N LEU A 64 -0.48 11.25 -20.07
CA LEU A 64 -1.80 11.04 -19.50
C LEU A 64 -2.44 12.39 -19.15
N ILE A 65 -1.78 13.23 -18.35
CA ILE A 65 -2.35 14.51 -17.93
C ILE A 65 -2.56 15.46 -19.12
N SER A 66 -1.60 15.56 -20.05
CA SER A 66 -1.68 16.52 -21.16
C SER A 66 -2.63 16.11 -22.28
N THR A 67 -2.83 14.81 -22.53
CA THR A 67 -3.61 14.30 -23.67
C THR A 67 -4.89 13.58 -23.29
N PHE A 68 -5.25 13.49 -22.01
CA PHE A 68 -6.50 12.87 -21.59
C PHE A 68 -7.72 13.56 -22.23
N ASP A 69 -8.72 12.79 -22.64
CA ASP A 69 -9.96 13.33 -23.21
C ASP A 69 -10.90 13.85 -22.11
N TYR A 70 -10.54 15.00 -21.54
CA TYR A 70 -11.31 15.65 -20.48
C TYR A 70 -12.76 15.96 -20.90
N LYS A 71 -12.98 16.24 -22.20
CA LYS A 71 -14.31 16.57 -22.73
C LYS A 71 -15.26 15.38 -22.66
N ARG A 72 -14.77 14.16 -22.94
CA ARG A 72 -15.55 12.91 -22.83
C ARG A 72 -16.19 12.72 -21.45
N PHE A 73 -15.54 13.20 -20.39
CA PHE A 73 -15.99 13.05 -19.00
C PHE A 73 -16.55 14.35 -18.41
N ASN A 74 -16.84 15.36 -19.23
CA ASN A 74 -17.33 16.68 -18.79
C ASN A 74 -16.41 17.39 -17.76
N ILE A 75 -15.10 17.15 -17.83
CA ILE A 75 -14.11 17.76 -16.93
C ILE A 75 -13.63 19.08 -17.54
N THR A 76 -13.69 20.16 -16.76
CA THR A 76 -13.32 21.52 -17.20
C THR A 76 -12.02 22.00 -16.54
N GLY A 77 -11.31 22.92 -17.20
CA GLY A 77 -10.07 23.56 -16.74
C GLY A 77 -8.81 23.08 -17.46
N GLU A 78 -7.66 23.64 -17.08
CA GLU A 78 -6.36 23.36 -17.71
C GLU A 78 -5.80 21.98 -17.38
N ALA A 79 -5.28 21.30 -18.40
CA ALA A 79 -4.59 20.02 -18.30
C ALA A 79 -3.22 20.18 -17.62
N LYS A 80 -3.20 20.28 -16.29
CA LYS A 80 -2.00 20.44 -15.47
C LYS A 80 -2.03 19.55 -14.22
N PRO A 81 -0.87 19.06 -13.75
CA PRO A 81 -0.79 18.29 -12.51
C PRO A 81 -1.18 19.13 -11.30
N SER A 82 -1.79 18.49 -10.31
CA SER A 82 -2.06 19.06 -8.99
C SER A 82 -0.77 19.22 -8.17
N GLU A 83 -0.85 19.97 -7.07
CA GLU A 83 0.27 20.04 -6.11
C GLU A 83 0.65 18.67 -5.54
N ASN A 84 -0.32 17.75 -5.42
CA ASN A 84 -0.06 16.40 -4.93
C ASN A 84 0.71 15.60 -5.98
N ALA A 85 0.30 15.66 -7.25
CA ALA A 85 1.02 15.02 -8.35
C ALA A 85 2.43 15.60 -8.53
N LEU A 86 2.61 16.92 -8.40
CA LEU A 86 3.94 17.54 -8.45
C LEU A 86 4.87 17.09 -7.32
N LYS A 87 4.34 16.66 -6.17
CA LYS A 87 5.11 16.08 -5.05
C LYS A 87 5.31 14.57 -5.19
N SER A 88 4.62 13.93 -6.14
CA SER A 88 4.63 12.49 -6.32
C SER A 88 5.99 11.97 -6.74
N PHE A 89 6.45 10.89 -6.11
CA PHE A 89 7.73 10.27 -6.51
C PHE A 89 7.61 9.58 -7.87
N ALA A 90 6.44 9.01 -8.16
CA ALA A 90 6.14 8.44 -9.47
C ALA A 90 6.17 9.48 -10.59
N TYR A 91 5.51 10.62 -10.38
CA TYR A 91 5.52 11.73 -11.35
C TYR A 91 6.94 12.23 -11.60
N ASN A 92 7.72 12.44 -10.55
CA ASN A 92 9.10 12.94 -10.63
C ASN A 92 10.15 11.87 -10.98
N ASN A 93 9.75 10.69 -11.48
CA ASN A 93 10.66 9.60 -11.88
C ASN A 93 11.56 9.04 -10.76
N ASN A 94 11.21 9.27 -9.50
CA ASN A 94 11.92 8.75 -8.33
C ASN A 94 11.46 7.34 -7.94
N SER A 95 10.28 6.92 -8.39
CA SER A 95 9.72 5.58 -8.21
C SER A 95 8.85 5.22 -9.42
N CYS A 96 8.56 3.94 -9.64
CA CYS A 96 7.51 3.52 -10.58
C CYS A 96 6.16 3.22 -9.90
N HIS A 97 6.14 3.32 -8.57
CA HIS A 97 4.99 3.04 -7.72
C HIS A 97 4.76 4.18 -6.76
N GLU A 98 3.49 4.50 -6.55
CA GLU A 98 3.07 5.59 -5.68
C GLU A 98 2.21 5.06 -4.56
N MET A 99 1.15 4.33 -4.91
CA MET A 99 0.12 3.93 -3.96
C MET A 99 0.23 2.44 -3.59
N ASP A 100 0.12 2.17 -2.29
CA ASP A 100 -0.20 0.85 -1.74
C ASP A 100 -1.73 0.70 -1.69
N SER A 101 -2.25 -0.35 -2.32
CA SER A 101 -3.69 -0.62 -2.42
C SER A 101 -4.19 -1.67 -1.44
N SER A 102 -3.38 -2.09 -0.47
CA SER A 102 -3.81 -3.03 0.58
C SER A 102 -5.02 -2.48 1.36
N LEU A 103 -5.07 -1.15 1.55
CA LEU A 103 -6.18 -0.45 2.18
C LEU A 103 -6.57 0.81 1.40
N VAL A 104 -7.81 0.87 0.92
CA VAL A 104 -8.31 1.99 0.11
C VAL A 104 -9.65 2.47 0.66
N LEU A 105 -9.75 3.76 1.01
CA LEU A 105 -11.00 4.37 1.43
C LEU A 105 -11.46 5.43 0.44
N ILE A 106 -12.74 5.38 0.06
CA ILE A 106 -13.37 6.36 -0.86
C ILE A 106 -14.81 6.65 -0.40
N ASP A 107 -15.16 7.94 -0.25
CA ASP A 107 -16.53 8.47 -0.21
C ASP A 107 -16.92 8.86 -1.64
N LYS A 108 -17.70 7.99 -2.30
CA LYS A 108 -18.05 8.15 -3.72
C LYS A 108 -18.84 9.43 -4.02
N VAL A 109 -19.62 9.91 -3.05
CA VAL A 109 -20.38 11.17 -3.21
C VAL A 109 -19.43 12.36 -3.20
N ARG A 110 -18.40 12.33 -2.36
CA ARG A 110 -17.45 13.44 -2.23
C ARG A 110 -16.47 13.54 -3.41
N VAL A 111 -16.00 12.40 -3.91
CA VAL A 111 -15.09 12.38 -5.08
C VAL A 111 -15.83 12.56 -6.40
N GLY A 112 -17.14 12.28 -6.43
CA GLY A 112 -18.01 12.51 -7.58
C GLY A 112 -18.02 11.37 -8.61
N GLU A 113 -19.08 11.38 -9.43
CA GLU A 113 -19.34 10.35 -10.46
C GLU A 113 -18.25 10.34 -11.54
N ALA A 114 -17.78 11.51 -11.97
CA ALA A 114 -16.69 11.61 -12.95
C ALA A 114 -15.43 10.85 -12.50
N ALA A 115 -15.08 10.88 -11.20
CA ALA A 115 -13.95 10.11 -10.68
C ALA A 115 -14.19 8.60 -10.83
N MET A 116 -15.43 8.15 -10.68
CA MET A 116 -15.79 6.75 -10.85
C MET A 116 -15.76 6.33 -12.32
N ASP A 117 -16.21 7.19 -13.23
CA ASP A 117 -16.17 6.94 -14.67
C ASP A 117 -14.74 6.89 -15.21
N VAL A 118 -13.88 7.81 -14.78
CA VAL A 118 -12.45 7.78 -15.13
C VAL A 118 -11.76 6.55 -14.54
N MET A 119 -12.09 6.16 -13.31
CA MET A 119 -11.60 4.90 -12.73
C MET A 119 -12.04 3.68 -13.55
N LEU A 120 -13.29 3.65 -14.00
CA LEU A 120 -13.76 2.57 -14.87
C LEU A 120 -12.98 2.57 -16.19
N TRP A 121 -12.79 3.74 -16.81
CA TRP A 121 -12.01 3.91 -18.03
C TRP A 121 -10.57 3.38 -17.89
N PHE A 122 -9.91 3.68 -16.77
CA PHE A 122 -8.58 3.14 -16.50
C PHE A 122 -8.56 1.61 -16.52
N VAL A 123 -9.58 0.99 -15.92
CA VAL A 123 -9.73 -0.47 -15.83
C VAL A 123 -10.21 -1.10 -17.13
N THR A 124 -11.01 -0.42 -17.96
CA THR A 124 -11.61 -1.04 -19.15
C THR A 124 -10.89 -0.68 -20.45
N GLU A 125 -10.13 0.39 -20.49
CA GLU A 125 -9.47 0.89 -21.70
C GLU A 125 -7.97 1.06 -21.47
N GLU A 126 -7.59 1.92 -20.52
CA GLU A 126 -6.20 2.35 -20.39
C GLU A 126 -5.25 1.19 -20.05
N ARG A 127 -5.67 0.29 -19.15
CA ARG A 127 -4.84 -0.87 -18.77
C ARG A 127 -4.46 -1.77 -19.94
N PHE A 128 -5.26 -1.76 -21.01
CA PHE A 128 -5.02 -2.55 -22.21
C PHE A 128 -4.14 -1.82 -23.22
N ARG A 129 -4.11 -0.49 -23.18
CA ARG A 129 -3.24 0.35 -23.99
C ARG A 129 -1.85 0.49 -23.38
N TYR A 130 -1.77 0.73 -22.07
CA TYR A 130 -0.53 0.97 -21.34
C TYR A 130 -0.55 0.33 -19.95
N LYS A 131 0.53 -0.38 -19.60
CA LYS A 131 0.67 -1.00 -18.27
C LYS A 131 1.19 0.03 -17.26
N TYR A 132 0.29 0.89 -16.76
CA TYR A 132 0.62 1.99 -15.83
C TYR A 132 0.76 1.56 -14.37
N SER A 133 0.31 0.36 -14.01
CA SER A 133 0.21 -0.09 -12.62
C SER A 133 0.51 -1.58 -12.48
N PHE A 134 0.87 -1.99 -11.26
CA PHE A 134 0.80 -3.40 -10.87
C PHE A 134 -0.63 -3.69 -10.40
N GLY A 135 -1.42 -4.34 -11.24
CA GLY A 135 -2.86 -4.49 -10.99
C GLY A 135 -3.56 -3.14 -11.00
N ASP A 136 -4.48 -2.94 -10.06
CA ASP A 136 -5.36 -1.78 -9.95
C ASP A 136 -4.78 -0.61 -9.14
N LYS A 137 -3.70 -0.81 -8.38
CA LYS A 137 -3.28 0.09 -7.29
C LYS A 137 -3.19 1.59 -7.61
N GLU A 138 -2.63 1.97 -8.76
CA GLU A 138 -2.45 3.39 -9.09
C GLU A 138 -3.74 4.03 -9.61
N THR A 139 -4.72 3.22 -9.99
CA THR A 139 -5.96 3.67 -10.61
C THR A 139 -6.74 4.61 -9.71
N PHE A 140 -6.78 4.31 -8.40
CA PHE A 140 -7.61 5.05 -7.46
C PHE A 140 -7.22 6.52 -7.43
N TRP A 141 -5.99 6.85 -7.04
CA TRP A 141 -5.57 8.24 -6.92
C TRP A 141 -5.45 8.94 -8.28
N LEU A 142 -5.04 8.24 -9.35
CA LEU A 142 -4.98 8.80 -10.70
C LEU A 142 -6.36 9.26 -11.18
N SER A 143 -7.42 8.53 -10.82
CA SER A 143 -8.78 8.93 -11.19
C SER A 143 -9.16 10.27 -10.55
N MET A 144 -8.82 10.47 -9.28
CA MET A 144 -9.06 11.74 -8.59
C MET A 144 -8.16 12.87 -9.13
N GLU A 145 -6.91 12.57 -9.48
CA GLU A 145 -5.99 13.52 -10.10
C GLU A 145 -6.52 14.02 -11.45
N ILE A 146 -6.97 13.12 -12.32
CA ILE A 146 -7.48 13.47 -13.65
C ILE A 146 -8.77 14.29 -13.57
N VAL A 147 -9.68 13.95 -12.67
CA VAL A 147 -10.90 14.76 -12.49
C VAL A 147 -10.71 15.98 -11.59
N ARG A 148 -9.49 16.18 -11.09
CA ARG A 148 -9.06 17.34 -10.30
C ARG A 148 -9.84 17.54 -9.01
N VAL A 149 -10.21 16.43 -8.37
CA VAL A 149 -10.82 16.46 -7.03
C VAL A 149 -9.76 16.23 -5.96
N PRO A 150 -9.83 16.92 -4.81
CA PRO A 150 -8.88 16.71 -3.73
C PRO A 150 -8.84 15.26 -3.27
N TYR A 151 -7.63 14.72 -3.06
CA TYR A 151 -7.42 13.41 -2.47
C TYR A 151 -6.33 13.45 -1.39
N PHE A 152 -6.35 12.48 -0.49
CA PHE A 152 -5.47 12.45 0.68
C PHE A 152 -4.62 11.18 0.69
N PHE A 153 -3.31 11.37 0.69
CA PHE A 153 -2.32 10.36 1.07
C PHE A 153 -1.91 10.55 2.52
N SER A 154 -1.62 9.44 3.20
CA SER A 154 -0.94 9.45 4.51
C SER A 154 0.28 10.39 4.48
N PRO A 155 0.53 11.20 5.52
CA PRO A 155 1.73 12.04 5.59
C PRO A 155 3.01 11.20 5.79
N TRP A 156 2.86 9.91 6.07
CA TRP A 156 3.94 8.97 6.38
C TRP A 156 4.26 8.09 5.18
N GLY A 157 5.55 7.81 5.01
CA GLY A 157 6.00 6.80 4.06
C GLY A 157 5.68 5.39 4.54
N VAL A 158 5.78 4.44 3.62
CA VAL A 158 5.66 3.01 3.92
C VAL A 158 6.73 2.55 4.93
N SER A 159 6.34 1.61 5.77
CA SER A 159 7.24 0.84 6.63
C SER A 159 7.22 -0.64 6.24
N VAL A 160 8.07 -1.45 6.87
CA VAL A 160 8.06 -2.90 6.72
C VAL A 160 8.27 -3.59 8.05
N VAL A 161 7.80 -4.82 8.14
CA VAL A 161 8.07 -5.76 9.24
C VAL A 161 9.25 -6.65 8.88
N SER A 162 10.12 -6.95 9.85
CA SER A 162 11.26 -7.85 9.67
C SER A 162 10.80 -9.26 9.24
N SER A 163 11.17 -9.69 8.03
CA SER A 163 10.84 -11.04 7.52
C SER A 163 11.97 -12.06 7.63
N SER A 164 13.19 -11.67 7.99
CA SER A 164 14.34 -12.59 8.03
C SER A 164 14.52 -13.25 9.42
N PRO A 165 14.37 -14.58 9.57
CA PRO A 165 14.39 -15.24 10.89
C PRO A 165 15.79 -15.55 11.49
N ASN A 166 16.92 -15.23 10.83
CA ASN A 166 18.24 -15.72 11.23
C ASN A 166 19.23 -14.62 11.64
N LYS A 167 19.13 -14.10 12.86
CA LYS A 167 20.04 -13.06 13.41
C LYS A 167 20.11 -11.77 12.58
N ASP A 168 19.15 -11.54 11.69
CA ASP A 168 19.12 -10.37 10.78
C ASP A 168 19.26 -9.05 11.54
N MET A 169 18.59 -8.92 12.68
CA MET A 169 18.71 -7.73 13.54
C MET A 169 20.11 -7.49 14.12
N LYS A 170 20.94 -8.54 14.24
CA LYS A 170 22.33 -8.41 14.69
C LYS A 170 23.25 -7.99 13.53
N GLU A 171 22.96 -8.46 12.32
CA GLU A 171 23.77 -8.22 11.12
C GLU A 171 23.39 -6.92 10.40
N HIS A 172 22.10 -6.57 10.43
CA HIS A 172 21.47 -5.46 9.72
C HIS A 172 20.55 -4.67 10.68
N PRO A 173 21.09 -4.02 11.73
CA PRO A 173 20.27 -3.36 12.75
C PRO A 173 19.45 -2.18 12.24
N ASP A 174 19.80 -1.60 11.08
CA ASP A 174 19.17 -0.41 10.50
C ASP A 174 18.47 -0.65 9.16
N THR A 175 18.41 -1.92 8.72
CA THR A 175 17.88 -2.30 7.41
C THR A 175 16.94 -3.49 7.57
N LEU A 176 15.67 -3.29 7.21
CA LEU A 176 14.65 -4.33 7.31
C LEU A 176 14.07 -4.65 5.94
N CYS A 177 13.88 -5.94 5.67
CA CYS A 177 13.19 -6.43 4.49
C CYS A 177 11.93 -7.19 4.92
N GLY A 178 10.83 -6.95 4.23
CA GLY A 178 9.63 -7.76 4.46
C GLY A 178 8.32 -7.11 4.05
N SER A 179 7.25 -7.57 4.69
CA SER A 179 5.87 -7.20 4.41
C SER A 179 5.59 -5.71 4.69
N ILE A 180 4.76 -5.08 3.84
CA ILE A 180 4.38 -3.66 3.98
C ILE A 180 3.68 -3.45 5.31
N LEU A 181 4.06 -2.40 6.02
CA LEU A 181 3.40 -1.89 7.20
C LEU A 181 3.01 -0.43 6.98
N GLN A 182 1.81 -0.06 7.41
CA GLN A 182 1.38 1.34 7.41
C GLN A 182 1.10 1.82 8.84
N TYR A 183 1.42 3.09 9.07
CA TYR A 183 1.08 3.82 10.28
C TYR A 183 -0.26 4.54 10.12
N LEU A 184 -0.91 4.87 11.23
CA LEU A 184 -2.09 5.71 11.24
C LEU A 184 -1.77 7.06 10.56
N PRO A 185 -2.61 7.54 9.63
CA PRO A 185 -2.30 8.72 8.82
C PRO A 185 -2.65 10.03 9.56
N VAL A 186 -2.14 10.16 10.79
CA VAL A 186 -2.27 11.35 11.63
C VAL A 186 -0.89 12.00 11.75
N ASP A 187 -0.82 13.29 11.47
CA ASP A 187 0.41 14.09 11.60
C ASP A 187 0.59 14.50 13.07
N ASP A 188 1.07 13.56 13.87
CA ASP A 188 1.37 13.74 15.29
C ASP A 188 2.76 13.20 15.66
N ASN A 189 3.07 13.13 16.96
CA ASN A 189 4.30 12.53 17.47
C ASN A 189 4.14 11.08 17.94
N ASN A 190 2.94 10.49 17.85
CA ASN A 190 2.66 9.13 18.31
C ASN A 190 2.64 8.14 17.12
N PRO A 191 3.68 7.32 16.91
CA PRO A 191 3.80 6.43 15.76
C PRO A 191 2.91 5.19 15.89
N GLU A 192 1.60 5.39 15.90
CA GLU A 192 0.62 4.31 15.98
C GLU A 192 0.64 3.47 14.69
N MET A 193 1.02 2.21 14.84
CA MET A 193 0.89 1.21 13.79
C MET A 193 -0.58 0.97 13.46
N LEU A 194 -0.91 0.82 12.17
CA LEU A 194 -2.28 0.56 11.72
C LEU A 194 -2.46 -0.90 11.26
N TYR A 195 -1.73 -1.31 10.21
CA TYR A 195 -1.83 -2.65 9.64
C TYR A 195 -0.53 -3.12 8.98
N VAL A 196 -0.48 -4.42 8.69
CA VAL A 196 0.56 -5.07 7.86
C VAL A 196 -0.12 -5.86 6.76
N ASN A 197 0.33 -5.71 5.51
CA ASN A 197 -0.07 -6.58 4.41
C ASN A 197 0.55 -7.97 4.64
N GLY A 198 -0.25 -8.93 5.05
CA GLY A 198 0.22 -10.08 5.81
C GLY A 198 0.54 -11.33 5.01
N LYS A 199 0.53 -11.31 3.67
CA LYS A 199 0.66 -12.54 2.84
C LYS A 199 1.78 -13.47 3.31
N ALA A 200 2.99 -12.93 3.41
CA ALA A 200 4.18 -13.68 3.81
C ALA A 200 4.25 -13.98 5.32
N LEU A 201 3.35 -13.42 6.13
CA LEU A 201 3.25 -13.68 7.57
C LEU A 201 2.16 -14.69 7.91
N VAL A 202 1.16 -14.87 7.06
CA VAL A 202 0.04 -15.81 7.28
C VAL A 202 0.26 -17.15 6.58
N ASP A 203 0.77 -17.11 5.35
CA ASP A 203 1.00 -18.29 4.53
C ASP A 203 2.48 -18.71 4.62
N PRO A 204 2.80 -19.91 5.14
CA PRO A 204 4.16 -20.45 5.14
C PRO A 204 4.77 -20.59 3.73
N TYR A 205 3.93 -20.74 2.71
CA TYR A 205 4.31 -20.90 1.31
C TYR A 205 3.58 -19.88 0.44
N PRO A 206 3.88 -18.57 0.55
CA PRO A 206 3.11 -17.52 -0.12
C PRO A 206 3.18 -17.58 -1.65
N SER A 207 4.15 -18.32 -2.20
CA SER A 207 4.29 -18.61 -3.64
C SER A 207 3.76 -19.99 -4.05
N GLY A 208 3.12 -20.73 -3.13
CA GLY A 208 2.77 -22.14 -3.28
C GLY A 208 3.93 -23.10 -2.97
N VAL A 209 3.59 -24.37 -2.71
CA VAL A 209 4.56 -25.43 -2.35
C VAL A 209 5.53 -25.71 -3.51
N ASP A 210 5.03 -25.69 -4.75
CA ASP A 210 5.87 -25.87 -5.95
C ASP A 210 6.80 -24.66 -6.20
N GLY A 211 6.46 -23.51 -5.64
CA GLY A 211 7.22 -22.26 -5.74
C GLY A 211 8.34 -22.13 -4.70
N ILE A 212 8.53 -23.08 -3.79
CA ILE A 212 9.52 -22.98 -2.70
C ILE A 212 10.94 -22.81 -3.25
N ALA A 213 11.30 -23.56 -4.29
CA ALA A 213 12.64 -23.53 -4.87
C ALA A 213 12.98 -22.21 -5.56
N THR A 214 11.97 -21.46 -6.01
CA THR A 214 12.12 -20.18 -6.75
C THR A 214 11.68 -18.97 -5.92
N SER A 215 11.18 -19.20 -4.69
CA SER A 215 10.74 -18.14 -3.79
C SER A 215 11.92 -17.29 -3.35
N ARG A 216 11.75 -15.97 -3.48
CA ARG A 216 12.77 -15.02 -3.03
C ARG A 216 12.91 -15.09 -1.51
N ARG A 217 14.16 -15.06 -1.02
CA ARG A 217 14.50 -15.17 0.42
C ARG A 217 13.84 -14.11 1.31
N GLN A 218 13.36 -13.00 0.76
CA GLN A 218 12.67 -11.95 1.52
C GLN A 218 11.13 -12.12 1.60
N ASN A 219 10.56 -13.10 0.89
CA ASN A 219 9.18 -13.56 1.08
C ASN A 219 9.13 -14.75 2.04
N LEU A 220 10.20 -14.97 2.82
CA LEU A 220 10.24 -16.04 3.79
C LEU A 220 9.30 -15.74 4.95
N TYR A 221 8.56 -16.77 5.32
CA TYR A 221 7.68 -16.77 6.47
C TYR A 221 8.49 -16.53 7.75
N ASN A 222 8.24 -15.41 8.42
CA ASN A 222 8.78 -15.17 9.75
C ASN A 222 7.75 -15.56 10.81
N THR A 223 8.04 -16.61 11.57
CA THR A 223 7.14 -17.07 12.63
C THR A 223 6.99 -16.02 13.75
N PHE A 224 8.03 -15.25 14.07
CA PHE A 224 8.00 -14.28 15.16
C PHE A 224 8.76 -13.00 14.77
N PRO A 225 8.14 -12.14 13.93
CA PRO A 225 8.73 -10.84 13.63
C PRO A 225 8.85 -10.01 14.91
N THR A 226 9.95 -9.29 15.05
CA THR A 226 10.28 -8.54 16.27
C THR A 226 10.37 -7.03 16.05
N HIS A 227 10.73 -6.59 14.84
CA HIS A 227 10.99 -5.19 14.53
C HIS A 227 10.22 -4.71 13.30
N MET A 228 10.01 -3.40 13.26
CA MET A 228 9.50 -2.66 12.12
C MET A 228 10.37 -1.44 11.83
N VAL A 229 10.25 -0.87 10.63
CA VAL A 229 10.90 0.42 10.34
C VAL A 229 10.12 1.53 11.06
N PRO A 230 10.79 2.45 11.78
CA PRO A 230 10.12 3.52 12.49
C PRO A 230 9.31 4.44 11.56
N ARG A 231 8.27 5.09 12.10
CA ARG A 231 7.44 6.02 11.33
C ARG A 231 8.29 7.18 10.86
N GLN A 232 8.22 7.45 9.57
CA GLN A 232 8.98 8.53 8.93
C GLN A 232 8.21 9.07 7.74
N LYS A 233 8.53 10.30 7.33
CA LYS A 233 8.05 10.84 6.05
C LYS A 233 8.59 9.98 4.91
N ARG A 234 7.90 10.00 3.77
CA ARG A 234 8.34 9.26 2.60
C ARG A 234 9.69 9.79 2.13
N THR A 235 10.68 8.91 2.02
CA THR A 235 12.06 9.25 1.65
C THR A 235 12.52 8.43 0.45
N PRO A 236 13.39 8.99 -0.42
CA PRO A 236 13.99 8.22 -1.50
C PRO A 236 14.89 7.11 -0.97
N THR A 237 14.97 6.00 -1.70
CA THR A 237 15.88 4.89 -1.38
C THR A 237 17.34 5.34 -1.48
N LYS A 238 18.10 5.18 -0.40
CA LYS A 238 19.54 5.47 -0.41
C LYS A 238 20.31 4.44 -1.26
N PRO A 239 21.39 4.85 -1.95
CA PRO A 239 22.30 3.90 -2.57
C PRO A 239 22.93 3.01 -1.51
N SER A 240 23.07 1.73 -1.81
CA SER A 240 23.80 0.78 -0.98
C SER A 240 24.87 0.08 -1.82
N ARG A 241 26.01 -0.24 -1.19
CA ARG A 241 27.05 -1.09 -1.79
C ARG A 241 26.61 -2.55 -1.88
N GLN A 242 25.67 -2.96 -1.02
CA GLN A 242 25.07 -4.29 -1.04
C GLN A 242 23.82 -4.29 -1.92
N HIS A 243 23.58 -5.41 -2.61
CA HIS A 243 22.38 -5.60 -3.42
C HIS A 243 21.20 -5.98 -2.53
N PHE A 244 20.31 -5.02 -2.30
CA PHE A 244 19.03 -5.23 -1.66
C PHE A 244 17.91 -5.32 -2.68
N THR A 245 16.87 -6.08 -2.34
CA THR A 245 15.67 -6.20 -3.16
C THR A 245 14.70 -5.06 -2.86
N ILE A 246 13.65 -4.92 -3.67
CA ILE A 246 12.70 -3.80 -3.54
C ILE A 246 11.90 -3.85 -2.23
N GLU A 247 11.85 -5.01 -1.58
CA GLU A 247 11.15 -5.23 -0.31
C GLU A 247 11.95 -4.72 0.92
N CYS A 248 13.19 -4.28 0.70
CA CYS A 248 14.10 -3.82 1.75
C CYS A 248 14.12 -2.30 1.91
N MET A 249 14.03 -1.85 3.16
CA MET A 249 14.16 -0.48 3.61
C MET A 249 15.55 -0.26 4.20
N VAL A 250 16.49 0.20 3.37
CA VAL A 250 17.91 0.26 3.69
C VAL A 250 18.28 1.53 4.45
N GLY A 251 18.89 1.40 5.62
CA GLY A 251 19.39 2.51 6.43
C GLY A 251 18.28 3.45 6.93
N LEU A 252 17.10 2.90 7.18
CA LEU A 252 15.92 3.60 7.71
C LEU A 252 15.66 3.29 9.19
N GLY A 253 16.53 2.49 9.81
CA GLY A 253 16.45 2.13 11.21
C GLY A 253 15.45 1.01 11.50
N SER A 254 15.42 0.60 12.75
CA SER A 254 14.50 -0.40 13.27
C SER A 254 13.98 0.01 14.65
N THR A 255 12.75 -0.39 14.95
CA THR A 255 12.13 -0.22 16.27
C THR A 255 11.30 -1.46 16.59
N PRO A 256 11.16 -1.86 17.87
CA PRO A 256 10.35 -3.02 18.23
C PRO A 256 8.88 -2.88 17.78
N LEU A 257 8.29 -4.00 17.37
CA LEU A 257 6.86 -4.08 17.11
C LEU A 257 6.04 -3.89 18.40
N PRO A 258 4.84 -3.32 18.32
CA PRO A 258 3.97 -3.23 19.48
C PRO A 258 3.57 -4.63 19.96
N LYS A 259 3.49 -4.81 21.29
CA LYS A 259 3.13 -6.10 21.91
C LYS A 259 1.80 -6.67 21.40
N THR A 260 0.88 -5.79 20.99
CA THR A 260 -0.44 -6.15 20.44
C THR A 260 -0.37 -6.81 19.06
N PHE A 261 0.72 -6.62 18.31
CA PHE A 261 0.85 -7.17 16.96
C PHE A 261 0.91 -8.70 16.97
N ALA A 262 1.64 -9.29 17.91
CA ALA A 262 1.80 -10.74 17.98
C ALA A 262 0.46 -11.47 18.21
N GLY A 263 -0.44 -10.91 19.01
CA GLY A 263 -1.80 -11.42 19.17
C GLY A 263 -2.64 -11.28 17.88
N SER A 264 -2.47 -10.18 17.15
CA SER A 264 -3.19 -9.91 15.89
C SER A 264 -2.73 -10.86 14.78
N LEU A 265 -1.42 -11.11 14.70
CA LEU A 265 -0.81 -12.07 13.79
C LEU A 265 -1.26 -13.51 14.11
N MET A 266 -1.25 -13.90 15.39
CA MET A 266 -1.72 -15.23 15.81
C MET A 266 -3.17 -15.47 15.42
N ARG A 267 -4.06 -14.50 15.69
CA ARG A 267 -5.46 -14.55 15.27
C ARG A 267 -5.58 -14.76 13.76
N ARG A 268 -4.86 -13.97 12.96
CA ARG A 268 -4.92 -14.09 11.48
C ARG A 268 -4.41 -15.46 11.00
N ARG A 269 -3.36 -16.01 11.61
CA ARG A 269 -2.86 -17.36 11.29
C ARG A 269 -3.84 -18.45 11.64
N LEU A 270 -4.52 -18.36 12.78
CA LEU A 270 -5.57 -19.31 13.16
C LEU A 270 -6.74 -19.26 12.18
N HIS A 271 -7.12 -18.08 11.71
CA HIS A 271 -8.14 -17.93 10.67
C HIS A 271 -7.70 -18.56 9.35
N PHE A 272 -6.48 -18.25 8.91
CA PHE A 272 -5.90 -18.83 7.69
C PHE A 272 -5.88 -20.37 7.76
N LEU A 273 -5.37 -20.93 8.87
CA LEU A 273 -5.33 -22.37 9.10
C LEU A 273 -6.73 -22.99 9.14
N GLY A 274 -7.70 -22.32 9.77
CA GLY A 274 -9.09 -22.79 9.81
C GLY A 274 -9.72 -22.89 8.43
N VAL A 275 -9.51 -21.88 7.58
CA VAL A 275 -9.99 -21.93 6.19
C VAL A 275 -9.28 -23.03 5.41
N SER A 276 -7.95 -23.13 5.51
CA SER A 276 -7.17 -24.08 4.71
C SER A 276 -7.36 -25.55 5.12
N THR A 277 -7.73 -25.80 6.38
CA THR A 277 -7.96 -27.16 6.91
C THR A 277 -9.43 -27.54 7.09
N GLY A 278 -10.36 -26.61 6.81
CA GLY A 278 -11.79 -26.83 7.01
C GLY A 278 -12.25 -26.75 8.47
N VAL A 279 -11.37 -26.37 9.41
CA VAL A 279 -11.69 -26.16 10.83
C VAL A 279 -12.25 -24.75 11.03
N LEU A 280 -13.46 -24.52 10.52
CA LEU A 280 -14.09 -23.18 10.48
C LEU A 280 -14.40 -22.59 11.88
N GLY A 281 -14.38 -23.39 12.94
CA GLY A 281 -14.55 -22.92 14.32
C GLY A 281 -13.52 -21.85 14.71
N SER A 282 -12.30 -21.90 14.14
CA SER A 282 -11.29 -20.87 14.43
C SER A 282 -11.72 -19.46 13.97
N LEU A 283 -12.60 -19.36 12.96
CA LEU A 283 -13.12 -18.10 12.43
C LEU A 283 -14.11 -17.41 13.37
N GLN A 284 -14.67 -18.14 14.33
CA GLN A 284 -15.59 -17.59 15.33
C GLN A 284 -14.82 -16.78 16.40
N HIS A 285 -13.52 -17.00 16.53
CA HIS A 285 -12.67 -16.30 17.50
C HIS A 285 -12.09 -15.02 16.89
N CYS A 286 -12.74 -13.90 17.18
CA CYS A 286 -12.29 -12.56 16.77
C CYS A 286 -11.41 -11.86 17.83
N GLU A 287 -11.24 -12.46 19.00
CA GLU A 287 -10.46 -11.89 20.10
C GLU A 287 -8.96 -11.84 19.76
N THR A 288 -8.31 -10.73 20.12
CA THR A 288 -6.85 -10.59 20.00
C THR A 288 -6.23 -11.07 21.31
N TYR A 289 -5.50 -12.20 21.27
CA TYR A 289 -4.84 -12.74 22.45
C TYR A 289 -3.81 -11.74 22.99
N LYS A 290 -3.98 -11.31 24.25
CA LYS A 290 -2.90 -10.66 24.99
C LYS A 290 -1.89 -11.73 25.32
N LEU A 291 -0.71 -11.65 24.70
CA LEU A 291 0.41 -12.50 25.10
C LEU A 291 0.95 -11.96 26.42
N ASN A 292 0.64 -12.65 27.52
CA ASN A 292 1.29 -12.44 28.80
C ASN A 292 2.61 -13.23 28.76
N PHE A 293 3.70 -12.56 28.35
CA PHE A 293 5.07 -13.05 28.52
C PHE A 293 5.61 -12.58 29.87
#